data_AF-A0A8T1NDL4-F1
#
_entry.id   AF-A0A8T1NDL4-F1
#
_cell.length_a   1.000
_cell.length_b   1.000
_cell.length_c   1.000
_cell.angle_alpha   90.00
_cell.angle_beta   90.00
_cell.angle_gamma   90.00
#
_symmetry.space_group_name_H-M   'P 1'
#
loop_
_entity.id
_entity.type
_entity.pdbx_description
1 polymer ?
#
loop_
_entity_poly.entity_id
_entity_poly.type
_entity_poly.pdbx_seq_one_letter_code
_entity_poly.pdbx_strand_id
1 'polypeptide(L)' 'MGDFNEVLSFNEKVGGRARTDRQIQEFRDLLDECGLLDLGYIGNPFTWCNKREPQHSISERLDRGLANLT' A
#
# COMPACT_ATOMS: atom_id res chain seq x y z
N MET A 1 7.71 4.39 10.14
CA MET A 1 7.01 5.09 9.05
C MET A 1 7.94 5.17 7.87
N GLY A 2 7.46 4.98 6.65
CA GLY A 2 8.27 5.12 5.46
C GLY A 2 7.47 4.90 4.18
N ASP A 3 8.13 5.15 3.04
CA ASP A 3 7.65 4.79 1.70
C ASP A 3 8.14 3.39 1.35
N PHE A 4 7.21 2.45 1.16
CA PHE A 4 7.52 1.06 0.83
C PHE A 4 7.35 0.76 -0.65
N ASN A 5 6.70 1.64 -1.42
CA ASN A 5 6.31 1.39 -2.81
C ASN A 5 5.49 0.09 -3.04
N GLU A 6 4.89 -0.47 -1.99
CA GLU A 6 4.13 -1.72 -2.00
C GLU A 6 2.75 -1.58 -1.35
N VAL A 7 1.80 -2.41 -1.81
CA VAL A 7 0.41 -2.44 -1.33
C VAL A 7 0.09 -3.74 -0.60
N LEU A 8 -0.75 -3.66 0.43
CA LEU A 8 -1.22 -4.82 1.22
C LEU A 8 -2.56 -5.37 0.73
N SER A 9 -3.23 -4.69 -0.20
CA SER A 9 -4.50 -5.13 -0.78
C SER A 9 -4.73 -4.47 -2.15
N PHE A 10 -5.51 -5.13 -3.01
CA PHE A 10 -5.94 -4.56 -4.29
C PHE A 10 -6.67 -3.22 -4.13
N ASN A 11 -7.38 -3.02 -3.02
CA ASN A 11 -8.13 -1.79 -2.75
C ASN A 11 -7.23 -0.58 -2.46
N GLU A 12 -5.95 -0.81 -2.21
CA GLU A 12 -4.96 0.27 -2.00
C GLU A 12 -4.42 0.84 -3.32
N LYS A 13 -4.90 0.34 -4.46
CA LYS A 13 -4.58 0.85 -5.79
C LYS A 13 -5.85 1.06 -6.61
N VAL A 14 -5.98 2.26 -7.19
CA VAL A 14 -7.04 2.59 -8.14
C VAL A 14 -6.41 3.02 -9.46
N GLY A 15 -6.93 2.49 -10.56
CA GLY A 15 -6.43 2.74 -11.92
C GLY A 15 -5.14 1.98 -12.26
N GLY A 16 -4.82 1.95 -13.55
CA GLY A 16 -3.63 1.25 -14.05
C GLY A 16 -3.69 -0.27 -13.87
N ARG A 17 -2.50 -0.91 -13.90
CA ARG A 17 -2.37 -2.36 -13.76
C ARG A 17 -2.43 -2.77 -12.28
N ALA A 18 -3.26 -3.76 -11.96
CA ALA A 18 -3.29 -4.35 -10.62
C ALA A 18 -1.94 -4.98 -10.25
N ARG A 19 -1.59 -4.93 -8.96
CA ARG A 19 -0.48 -5.70 -8.39
C ARG A 19 -0.83 -7.19 -8.46
N THR A 20 0.15 -8.07 -8.51
CA THR A 20 -0.14 -9.52 -8.54
C THR A 20 -0.42 -10.02 -7.12
N ASP A 21 -1.23 -11.07 -6.98
CA ASP A 21 -1.46 -11.72 -5.69
C ASP A 21 -0.13 -12.12 -5.02
N ARG A 22 0.82 -12.63 -5.81
CA ARG A 22 2.17 -12.99 -5.33
C ARG A 22 2.89 -11.79 -4.72
N GLN A 23 2.90 -10.63 -5.39
CA GLN A 23 3.58 -9.44 -4.87
C GLN A 23 2.94 -8.94 -3.58
N ILE A 24 1.60 -8.94 -3.50
CA ILE A 24 0.88 -8.54 -2.29
C ILE A 24 1.19 -9.51 -1.14
N GLN A 25 1.23 -10.81 -1.42
CA GLN A 25 1.53 -11.83 -0.42
C GLN A 25 2.97 -11.71 0.09
N GLU A 26 3.95 -11.53 -0.80
CA GLU A 26 5.36 -11.33 -0.42
C GLU A 26 5.55 -10.14 0.53
N PHE A 27 4.80 -9.06 0.33
CA PHE A 27 4.88 -7.91 1.24
C PHE A 27 4.23 -8.21 2.60
N ARG A 28 3.11 -8.93 2.64
CA ARG A 28 2.50 -9.38 3.90
C ARG A 28 3.43 -10.32 4.67
N ASP A 29 4.02 -11.29 3.99
CA ASP A 29 4.96 -12.25 4.58
C ASP A 29 6.15 -11.51 5.20
N LEU A 30 6.69 -10.48 4.52
CA LEU A 30 7.77 -9.65 5.06
C LEU A 30 7.35 -8.94 6.36
N LEU A 31 6.13 -8.39 6.42
CA LEU A 31 5.63 -7.75 7.64
C LEU A 31 5.48 -8.78 8.77
N ASP A 32 4.93 -9.95 8.47
CA ASP A 32 4.74 -11.02 9.44
C ASP A 32 6.09 -11.56 9.97
N GLU A 33 7.07 -11.79 9.09
CA GLU A 33 8.43 -12.21 9.46
C GLU A 33 9.14 -11.19 10.35
N CYS A 34 8.89 -9.90 10.12
CA CYS A 34 9.43 -8.82 10.93
C CYS A 34 8.62 -8.52 12.19
N GLY A 35 7.48 -9.21 12.40
CA GLY A 35 6.55 -8.93 13.49
C GLY A 35 5.98 -7.51 13.44
N LEU A 36 5.69 -7.00 12.25
CA LEU A 36 5.20 -5.65 12.01
C LEU A 36 3.70 -5.64 11.67
N LEU A 37 2.98 -4.66 12.21
CA LEU A 37 1.57 -4.40 11.93
C LEU A 37 1.41 -3.04 11.25
N ASP A 38 0.58 -2.98 10.20
CA ASP A 38 0.13 -1.71 9.62
C ASP A 38 -0.78 -0.98 10.61
N LEU A 39 -0.38 0.23 11.00
CA LEU A 39 -1.15 1.11 11.89
C LEU A 39 -2.40 1.68 11.21
N GLY A 40 -2.54 1.49 9.90
CA GLY A 40 -3.66 1.98 9.12
C GLY A 40 -3.52 3.46 8.77
N TYR A 41 -4.66 4.11 8.58
CA TYR A 41 -4.76 5.51 8.17
C TYR A 41 -6.07 6.12 8.67
N ILE A 42 -6.12 7.44 8.71
CA ILE A 42 -7.33 8.20 9.00
C ILE A 42 -7.58 9.14 7.80
N GLY A 43 -8.79 9.10 7.24
CA GLY A 43 -9.15 9.91 6.07
C GLY A 43 -8.80 9.23 4.74
N ASN A 44 -8.14 9.96 3.83
CA ASN A 44 -7.78 9.43 2.52
C ASN A 44 -6.65 8.39 2.63
N PRO A 45 -6.86 7.13 2.18
CA PRO A 45 -5.80 6.12 2.19
C PRO A 45 -4.65 6.41 1.23
N PHE A 46 -4.93 7.10 0.11
CA PHE A 46 -3.94 7.23 -0.96
C PHE A 46 -2.88 8.27 -0.60
N THR A 47 -1.62 7.87 -0.69
CA THR A 47 -0.46 8.72 -0.36
C THR A 47 0.27 9.19 -1.63
N TRP A 48 0.01 8.52 -2.76
CA TRP A 48 0.56 8.88 -4.06
C TRP A 48 -0.52 8.94 -5.13
N CYS A 49 -0.35 9.88 -6.08
CA CYS A 49 -1.17 9.99 -7.29
C CYS A 49 -0.30 10.46 -8.47
N ASN A 50 -0.54 9.90 -9.65
CA ASN A 50 0.18 10.27 -10.87
C ASN A 50 -0.23 11.63 -11.46
N LYS A 51 -1.22 12.31 -10.86
CA LYS A 51 -1.74 13.64 -11.25
C LYS A 51 -2.21 13.76 -12.70
N ARG A 52 -2.62 12.65 -13.31
CA ARG A 52 -3.24 12.67 -14.65
C ARG A 52 -4.73 13.01 -14.55
N GLU A 53 -5.34 13.26 -15.71
CA GLU A 53 -6.78 13.44 -15.84
C GLU A 53 -7.55 12.26 -15.23
N PRO A 54 -8.77 12.47 -14.69
CA PRO A 54 -9.49 11.47 -13.90
C PRO A 54 -9.57 10.08 -14.56
N GLN A 55 -9.81 10.00 -15.87
CA GLN A 55 -9.92 8.75 -16.63
C GLN A 55 -8.61 7.96 -16.70
N HIS A 56 -7.47 8.63 -16.51
CA HIS A 56 -6.12 8.05 -16.54
C HIS A 56 -5.39 8.20 -15.20
N SER A 57 -6.11 8.65 -14.16
CA SER A 57 -5.56 8.86 -12.84
C SER A 57 -5.27 7.51 -12.18
N ILE A 58 -4.12 7.44 -11.53
CA ILE A 58 -3.71 6.30 -10.74
C ILE A 58 -3.42 6.83 -9.34
N SER A 59 -3.97 6.17 -8.33
CA SER A 59 -3.71 6.48 -6.92
C SER A 59 -3.34 5.21 -6.18
N GLU A 60 -2.34 5.32 -5.29
CA GLU A 60 -1.79 4.21 -4.52
C GLU A 60 -1.53 4.65 -3.07
N ARG A 61 -1.66 3.71 -2.12
CA ARG A 61 -1.17 3.87 -0.74
C ARG A 61 0.21 3.23 -0.64
N LEU A 62 1.26 4.05 -0.67
CA LEU A 62 2.66 3.59 -0.71
C LEU A 62 3.41 3.90 0.59
N ASP A 63 3.02 4.98 1.28
CA ASP A 63 3.55 5.34 2.59
C ASP A 63 2.78 4.65 3.70
N ARG A 64 3.51 4.14 4.71
CA ARG A 64 2.93 3.33 5.77
C ARG A 64 3.55 3.62 7.14
N GLY A 65 2.70 3.65 8.15
CA GLY A 65 3.10 3.57 9.55
C GLY A 65 3.04 2.11 10.00
N LEU A 66 4.18 1.55 10.41
CA LEU A 66 4.26 0.19 10.93
C LEU A 66 4.71 0.24 12.39
N ALA A 67 4.21 -0.71 13.19
CA ALA A 67 4.62 -0.90 14.58
C ALA A 67 4.92 -2.38 14.85
N ASN A 68 5.72 -2.66 15.87
CA ASN A 68 5.99 -4.02 16.32
C ASN A 68 4.76 -4.63 17.01
N LEU A 69 4.48 -5.90 16.71
CA LEU A 69 3.62 -6.76 17.51
C LEU A 69 4.39 -7.07 18.80
N THR A 70 3.93 -6.51 19.93
CA THR A 70 4.57 -6.67 21.24
C THR A 70 4.12 -7.96 21.91
#